data_AF-A0A932EIA0-F1
#
_entry.id   AF-A0A932EIA0-F1
#
_cell.length_a   1.000
_cell.length_b   1.000
_cell.length_c   1.000
_cell.angle_alpha   90.00
_cell.angle_beta   90.00
_cell.angle_gamma   90.00
#
_symmetry.space_group_name_H-M   'P 1'
#
loop_
_entity.id
_entity.type
_entity.pdbx_description
1 polymer ?
#
loop_
_entity_poly.entity_id
_entity_poly.type
_entity_poly.pdbx_seq_one_letter_code
_entity_poly.pdbx_strand_id
1 'polypeptide(L)' 'ATTPHGVFATRAPRRPNPIGLTVVTLLRREGPRLHVRGVDMLDGTPILDIKPYLSSVPEQELRRGWLAERET' A
#
# COMPACT_ATOMS: atom_id res chain seq x y z
N ALA A 1 -19.85 -3.43 -18.45
CA ALA A 1 -19.29 -2.07 -18.27
C ALA A 1 -18.99 -1.89 -16.79
N THR A 2 -17.86 -1.30 -16.43
CA THR A 2 -17.54 -1.01 -15.01
C THR A 2 -18.35 0.18 -14.53
N THR A 3 -18.95 0.10 -13.35
CA THR A 3 -19.61 1.22 -12.70
C THR A 3 -18.57 2.23 -12.21
N PRO A 4 -18.74 3.54 -12.42
CA PRO A 4 -17.86 4.54 -11.84
C PRO A 4 -17.89 4.51 -10.30
N HIS A 5 -16.73 4.68 -9.68
CA HIS A 5 -16.58 4.78 -8.22
C HIS A 5 -15.77 6.02 -7.87
N GLY A 6 -16.05 6.61 -6.70
CA GLY A 6 -15.23 7.67 -6.14
C GLY A 6 -13.80 7.18 -5.91
N VAL A 7 -12.80 8.04 -6.12
CA VAL A 7 -11.38 7.64 -6.11
C VAL A 7 -10.95 6.97 -4.79
N PHE A 8 -11.47 7.44 -3.66
CA PHE A 8 -11.16 6.89 -2.33
C PHE A 8 -11.80 5.52 -2.05
N ALA A 9 -12.78 5.11 -2.85
CA ALA A 9 -13.33 3.74 -2.82
C ALA A 9 -12.50 2.77 -3.68
N THR A 10 -11.36 3.20 -4.23
CA THR A 10 -10.53 2.43 -5.16
C THR A 10 -9.04 2.54 -4.84
N ARG A 11 -8.23 1.75 -5.55
CA ARG A 11 -6.77 1.89 -5.59
C ARG A 11 -6.28 2.59 -6.88
N ALA A 12 -7.12 3.41 -7.51
CA ALA A 12 -6.74 4.10 -8.75
C ALA A 12 -5.50 5.00 -8.54
N PRO A 13 -4.53 4.99 -9.48
CA PRO A 13 -3.30 5.78 -9.37
C PRO A 13 -3.56 7.29 -9.57
N ARG A 14 -4.65 7.65 -10.26
CA ARG A 14 -5.10 9.05 -10.41
C ARG A 14 -5.88 9.48 -9.17
N ARG A 15 -5.19 10.11 -8.23
CA ARG A 15 -5.73 10.59 -6.94
C ARG A 15 -5.08 11.92 -6.55
N PRO A 16 -5.67 12.73 -5.66
CA PRO A 16 -5.11 14.03 -5.28
C PRO A 16 -3.66 13.97 -4.80
N ASN A 17 -3.32 12.94 -4.02
CA ASN A 17 -1.94 12.62 -3.61
C ASN A 17 -1.56 11.25 -4.17
N PRO A 18 -0.78 11.16 -5.28
CA PRO A 18 -0.51 9.92 -6.04
C PRO A 18 0.49 8.99 -5.33
N ILE A 19 0.16 8.58 -4.11
CA ILE A 19 0.97 7.69 -3.29
C ILE A 19 0.42 6.26 -3.45
N GLY A 20 1.26 5.37 -3.98
CA GLY A 20 1.05 3.93 -4.04
C GLY A 20 1.57 3.23 -2.78
N LEU A 21 0.99 2.09 -2.45
CA LEU A 21 1.42 1.24 -1.34
C LEU A 21 1.47 -0.21 -1.80
N THR A 22 2.65 -0.82 -1.66
CA THR A 22 2.90 -2.18 -2.13
C THR A 22 3.68 -2.93 -1.07
N VAL A 23 3.17 -4.09 -0.66
CA VAL A 23 3.91 -5.03 0.19
C VAL A 23 4.74 -5.92 -0.71
N VAL A 24 6.04 -5.97 -0.47
CA VAL A 24 7.00 -6.71 -1.29
C VAL A 24 7.77 -7.73 -0.46
N THR A 25 8.24 -8.79 -1.12
CA THR A 25 9.20 -9.71 -0.50
C THR A 25 10.61 -9.17 -0.69
N LEU A 26 11.35 -8.99 0.40
CA LEU A 26 12.79 -8.71 0.34
C LEU A 26 13.54 -10.01 0.00
N LEU A 27 14.26 -10.03 -1.12
CA LEU A 27 15.05 -11.17 -1.56
C LEU A 27 16.49 -11.10 -1.03
N ARG A 28 17.11 -9.92 -1.14
CA ARG A 28 18.46 -9.64 -0.62
C ARG A 28 18.73 -8.14 -0.54
N ARG A 29 19.77 -7.77 0.21
CA ARG A 29 20.29 -6.41 0.32
C ARG A 29 21.74 -6.36 -0.14
N GLU A 30 22.07 -5.37 -0.96
CA GLU A 30 23.41 -5.09 -1.46
C GLU A 30 23.75 -3.61 -1.19
N GLY A 31 24.37 -3.34 -0.04
CA GLY A 31 24.63 -1.97 0.41
C GLY A 31 23.33 -1.15 0.58
N PRO A 32 23.14 -0.05 -0.18
CA PRO A 32 21.89 0.73 -0.17
C PRO A 32 20.81 0.16 -1.09
N ARG A 33 21.09 -0.90 -1.87
CA ARG A 33 20.13 -1.48 -2.83
C ARG A 33 19.36 -2.63 -2.20
N LEU A 34 18.03 -2.58 -2.33
CA LEU A 34 17.14 -3.67 -1.95
C LEU A 34 16.65 -4.39 -3.19
N HIS A 35 16.87 -5.70 -3.26
CA HIS A 35 16.31 -6.55 -4.31
C HIS A 35 15.01 -7.14 -3.80
N VAL A 36 13.91 -6.80 -4.46
CA VAL A 36 12.56 -7.15 -4.02
C VAL A 36 11.76 -7.81 -5.13
N ARG A 37 10.64 -8.46 -4.77
CA ARG A 37 9.69 -9.07 -5.71
C ARG A 37 8.27 -8.68 -5.33
N GLY A 38 7.42 -8.52 -6.34
CA GLY A 38 6.00 -8.16 -6.19
C GLY A 38 5.72 -6.65 -6.28
N VAL A 39 6.58 -5.88 -6.94
CA VAL A 39 6.33 -4.46 -7.23
C VAL A 39 5.31 -4.30 -8.36
N ASP A 40 4.51 -3.26 -8.28
CA ASP A 40 3.49 -2.85 -9.26
C ASP A 40 3.72 -1.41 -9.77
N MET A 41 4.96 -0.94 -9.68
CA MET A 41 5.40 0.38 -10.10
C MET A 41 6.26 0.32 -11.37
N LEU A 42 6.31 1.42 -12.11
CA LEU A 42 7.18 1.57 -13.28
C LEU A 42 8.62 1.82 -12.85
N ASP A 43 9.57 1.52 -13.74
CA ASP A 43 10.97 1.89 -13.54
C ASP A 43 11.12 3.41 -13.35
N GLY A 44 12.03 3.80 -12.45
CA GLY A 44 12.24 5.19 -12.06
C GLY A 44 11.15 5.80 -11.16
N THR A 45 10.14 5.04 -10.72
CA THR A 45 9.13 5.55 -9.76
C THR A 45 9.80 5.95 -8.44
N PRO A 46 9.62 7.20 -7.94
CA PRO A 46 10.23 7.64 -6.69
C PRO A 46 9.72 6.86 -5.47
N ILE A 47 10.65 6.46 -4.61
CA ILE A 47 10.33 5.85 -3.30
C ILE A 47 10.26 6.94 -2.25
N LEU A 48 9.09 7.06 -1.59
CA LEU A 48 8.88 8.05 -0.53
C LEU A 48 9.26 7.51 0.85
N ASP A 49 9.05 6.21 1.10
CA ASP A 49 9.18 5.60 2.41
C ASP A 49 9.32 4.08 2.30
N ILE A 50 9.99 3.47 3.30
CA ILE A 50 10.18 2.02 3.41
C ILE A 50 9.93 1.63 4.87
N LYS A 51 9.01 0.69 5.10
CA LYS A 51 8.69 0.18 6.44
C LYS A 51 8.77 -1.35 6.47
N PRO A 52 9.23 -1.96 7.58
CA PRO A 52 9.13 -3.41 7.74
C PRO A 52 7.66 -3.83 7.73
N TYR A 53 7.35 -4.92 7.04
CA TYR A 53 6.04 -5.52 7.13
C TYR A 53 5.91 -6.24 8.48
N LEU A 54 5.18 -5.64 9.41
CA LEU A 54 4.94 -6.19 10.74
C LEU A 54 3.71 -7.11 10.68
N SER A 55 3.94 -8.41 10.54
CA SER A 55 2.88 -9.43 10.59
C SER A 55 2.38 -9.73 12.01
N SER A 56 2.80 -8.96 13.02
CA SER A 56 2.57 -9.21 14.44
C SER A 56 1.40 -8.41 15.04
N VAL A 57 0.66 -7.65 14.24
CA VAL A 57 -0.61 -7.06 14.68
C VAL A 57 -1.73 -7.97 14.15
N PRO A 58 -2.40 -8.74 15.03
CA PRO A 58 -3.55 -9.55 14.62
C PRO A 58 -4.61 -8.65 13.99
N GLU A 59 -5.30 -9.14 12.96
CA GLU A 59 -6.40 -8.41 12.30
C GLU A 59 -7.46 -7.94 13.31
N GLN A 60 -7.64 -8.68 14.40
CA GLN A 60 -8.54 -8.40 15.52
C GLN A 60 -8.15 -7.17 16.35
N GLU A 61 -6.88 -6.76 16.32
CA GLU A 61 -6.37 -5.57 17.02
C GLU A 61 -6.30 -4.33 16.11
N LEU A 62 -6.54 -4.52 14.80
CA LEU A 62 -6.68 -3.41 13.86
C LEU A 62 -7.99 -2.69 14.14
N ARG A 63 -7.90 -1.50 14.74
CA ARG A 63 -9.06 -0.61 14.86
C ARG A 63 -9.49 -0.19 13.45
N ARG A 64 -10.71 -0.55 13.05
CA ARG A 64 -11.37 -0.08 11.81
C ARG A 64 -11.56 1.45 11.77
N GLY A 65 -11.27 2.15 12.87
CA GLY A 65 -11.31 3.61 12.97
C GLY A 65 -12.66 4.15 12.56
N TRP A 66 -12.65 5.25 11.79
CA TRP A 66 -13.83 5.96 11.28
C TRP A 66 -14.82 5.11 10.45
N LEU A 67 -14.43 3.90 10.00
CA LEU A 67 -15.34 2.96 9.32
C LEU A 67 -16.28 2.24 10.31
N ALA A 68 -15.83 2.00 11.55
CA ALA A 68 -16.67 1.37 12.58
C ALA A 68 -17.83 2.27 13.01
N GLU A 69 -17.64 3.60 12.96
CA GLU A 69 -18.65 4.60 13.33
C GLU A 69 -19.75 4.76 12.27
N ARG A 70 -19.55 4.23 11.06
CA ARG A 70 -20.44 4.42 9.90
C ARG A 70 -21.35 3.21 9.61
N GLU A 71 -21.15 2.11 10.34
CA GLU A 71 -21.93 0.85 10.24
C GLU A 71 -22.94 0.67 11.39
N THR A 72 -23.08 1.68 12.27
CA THR A 72 -24.14 1.77 13.29
C THR A 72 -25.23 2.72 12.81
#